data_AF-A0A380D7P4-F1
#
_entry.id   AF-A0A380D7P4-F1
#
_cell.length_a   1.000
_cell.length_b   1.000
_cell.length_c   1.000
_cell.angle_alpha   90.00
_cell.angle_beta   90.00
_cell.angle_gamma   90.00
#
_symmetry.space_group_name_H-M   'P 1'
#
loop_
_entity.id
_entity.type
_entity.pdbx_description
1 polymer ?
#
loop_
_entity_poly.entity_id
_entity_poly.type
_entity_poly.pdbx_seq_one_letter_code
_entity_poly.pdbx_strand_id
1 'polypeptide(L)'
;MNNNLTTLPESVLRLAQNAFVNVAGNPLSGHTMRTLQQITTGPDYSGPQIFFSMGNSATISAPEHSLADAVTAWFPENKQSDVSQIWHAFEHEEHANTFSAFLDRLSDTVSARNTSGFREQVAAWLEKLSTSAELRQQSFAVAADATESCEDRVALTWNNLRKTLLVHQASEGLFDNDTGALLSLGREMFRLEILEDIARDKVRTLHFVDEIEVYLAFQTMLAEKLQLSTAVKEMRFYGVSGVTANDLRTAEAMVRSREENEFTDWFSLWGPWHAVLKRTEADRWAQAEEQKYEMLENEYSQRVADRLKASGLSGDADAEREAGAQVMRETEQQIYRQLTDEVLA
;
A
#
# COMPACT_ATOMS: atom_id res chain seq x y z
N MET A 1 -7.25 26.32 19.42
CA MET A 1 -7.05 27.25 18.28
C MET A 1 -5.57 27.54 18.08
N ASN A 2 -5.14 27.75 16.83
CA ASN A 2 -3.79 28.20 16.43
C ASN A 2 -2.63 27.37 17.01
N ASN A 3 -2.72 26.05 16.89
CA ASN A 3 -1.61 25.15 17.21
C ASN A 3 -1.18 24.39 15.95
N ASN A 4 -0.19 23.50 16.10
CA ASN A 4 0.28 22.63 15.03
C ASN A 4 -0.33 21.23 15.14
N LEU A 5 -1.63 21.13 15.49
CA LEU A 5 -2.30 19.83 15.55
C LEU A 5 -2.57 19.34 14.12
N THR A 6 -2.12 18.14 13.80
CA THR A 6 -2.33 17.51 12.49
C THR A 6 -3.50 16.53 12.49
N THR A 7 -3.85 15.96 13.65
CA THR A 7 -5.03 15.11 13.84
C THR A 7 -5.69 15.42 15.19
N LEU A 8 -6.84 14.81 15.46
CA LEU A 8 -7.55 14.90 16.74
C LEU A 8 -7.60 13.53 17.44
N PRO A 9 -7.56 13.49 18.78
CA PRO A 9 -7.73 12.24 19.49
C PRO A 9 -9.19 11.77 19.44
N GLU A 10 -9.39 10.46 19.30
CA GLU A 10 -10.72 9.80 19.29
C GLU A 10 -11.58 10.15 20.51
N SER A 11 -10.94 10.46 21.64
CA SER A 11 -11.63 10.86 22.87
C SER A 11 -12.48 12.14 22.72
N VAL A 12 -12.20 12.99 21.71
CA VAL A 12 -12.97 14.20 21.45
C VAL A 12 -14.43 13.85 21.13
N LEU A 13 -14.69 12.76 20.40
CA LEU A 13 -16.04 12.32 20.06
C LEU A 13 -16.84 11.85 21.29
N ARG A 14 -16.16 11.49 22.38
CA ARG A 14 -16.78 11.02 23.63
C ARG A 14 -17.12 12.14 24.61
N LEU A 15 -16.83 13.39 24.26
CA LEU A 15 -17.19 14.54 25.08
C LEU A 15 -18.71 14.74 25.10
N ALA A 16 -19.19 15.39 26.15
CA ALA A 16 -20.62 15.68 26.29
C ALA A 16 -21.12 16.60 25.16
N GLN A 17 -22.39 16.47 24.78
CA GLN A 17 -23.01 17.22 23.69
C GLN A 17 -22.97 18.74 23.87
N ASN A 18 -22.89 19.21 25.12
CA ASN A 18 -22.77 20.62 25.47
C ASN A 18 -21.32 21.15 25.44
N ALA A 19 -20.33 20.28 25.22
CA ALA A 19 -18.95 20.71 25.10
C ALA A 19 -18.71 21.35 23.73
N PHE A 20 -17.97 22.45 23.75
CA PHE A 20 -17.56 23.17 22.55
C PHE A 20 -16.04 23.04 22.38
N VAL A 21 -15.61 22.49 21.24
CA VAL A 21 -14.20 22.24 20.94
C VAL A 21 -13.81 23.07 19.72
N ASN A 22 -12.86 23.99 19.90
CA ASN A 22 -12.39 24.85 18.81
C ASN A 22 -10.95 24.52 18.38
N VAL A 23 -10.85 23.89 17.21
CA VAL A 23 -9.61 23.46 16.57
C VAL A 23 -9.30 24.28 15.31
N ALA A 24 -9.92 25.45 15.14
CA ALA A 24 -9.59 26.38 14.05
C ALA A 24 -8.11 26.82 14.10
N GLY A 25 -7.53 27.06 12.92
CA GLY A 25 -6.13 27.47 12.74
C GLY A 25 -5.11 26.36 13.03
N ASN A 26 -5.50 25.08 12.92
CA ASN A 26 -4.57 23.94 12.99
C ASN A 26 -4.42 23.31 11.60
N PRO A 27 -3.22 22.83 11.22
CA PRO A 27 -2.98 22.14 9.95
C PRO A 27 -3.48 20.69 10.00
N LEU A 28 -4.79 20.49 10.23
CA LEU A 28 -5.42 19.17 10.25
C LEU A 28 -5.30 18.48 8.89
N SER A 29 -5.14 17.16 8.86
CA SER A 29 -5.14 16.39 7.59
C SER A 29 -6.50 16.49 6.89
N GLY A 30 -6.50 16.45 5.56
CA GLY A 30 -7.71 16.47 4.75
C GLY A 30 -8.69 15.35 5.09
N HIS A 31 -8.17 14.19 5.52
CA HIS A 31 -8.97 13.09 6.06
C HIS A 31 -9.65 13.45 7.38
N THR A 32 -8.90 13.95 8.36
CA THR A 32 -9.45 14.35 9.66
C THR A 32 -10.60 15.34 9.48
N MET A 33 -10.45 16.30 8.56
CA MET A 33 -11.49 17.29 8.26
C MET A 33 -12.72 16.66 7.59
N ARG A 34 -12.53 15.78 6.59
CA ARG A 34 -13.65 15.05 5.94
C ARG A 34 -14.39 14.18 6.94
N THR A 35 -13.68 13.42 7.78
CA THR A 35 -14.29 12.55 8.79
C THR A 35 -15.03 13.37 9.85
N LEU A 36 -14.48 14.49 10.32
CA LEU A 36 -15.20 15.42 11.20
C LEU A 36 -16.49 15.93 10.57
N GLN A 37 -16.45 16.31 9.29
CA GLN A 37 -17.63 16.78 8.56
C GLN A 37 -18.68 15.66 8.45
N GLN A 38 -18.29 14.45 8.05
CA GLN A 38 -19.19 13.31 7.93
C GLN A 38 -19.85 12.95 9.27
N ILE A 39 -19.05 12.86 10.35
CA ILE A 39 -19.55 12.50 11.69
C ILE A 39 -20.49 13.58 12.22
N THR A 40 -20.11 14.85 12.15
CA THR A 40 -20.90 15.97 12.72
C THR A 40 -22.16 16.30 11.92
N THR A 41 -22.23 15.89 10.64
CA THR A 41 -23.43 16.06 9.79
C THR A 41 -24.36 14.84 9.86
N GLY A 42 -23.94 13.76 10.52
CA GLY A 42 -24.73 12.54 10.67
C GLY A 42 -25.97 12.72 11.55
N PRO A 43 -27.12 12.07 11.22
CA PRO A 43 -28.38 12.26 11.94
C PRO A 43 -28.36 11.75 13.39
N ASP A 44 -27.49 10.79 13.70
CA ASP A 44 -27.36 10.16 15.03
C ASP A 44 -26.21 10.74 15.86
N TYR A 45 -25.59 11.84 15.41
CA TYR A 45 -24.48 12.44 16.13
C TYR A 45 -24.94 13.12 17.42
N SER A 46 -24.41 12.65 18.54
CA SER A 46 -24.68 13.17 19.90
C SER A 46 -23.43 13.67 20.63
N GLY A 47 -22.32 13.85 19.89
CA GLY A 47 -21.05 14.36 20.42
C GLY A 47 -20.98 15.89 20.56
N PRO A 48 -19.80 16.45 20.90
CA PRO A 48 -19.64 17.88 21.10
C PRO A 48 -19.78 18.70 19.81
N GLN A 49 -19.99 20.02 19.95
CA GLN A 49 -19.87 20.94 18.83
C GLN A 49 -18.40 21.22 18.53
N ILE A 50 -17.91 20.78 17.37
CA ILE A 50 -16.51 20.93 16.96
C ILE A 50 -16.43 22.00 15.87
N PHE A 51 -15.73 23.09 16.17
CA PHE A 51 -15.44 24.15 15.20
C PHE A 51 -14.04 23.96 14.62
N PHE A 52 -13.95 23.74 13.32
CA PHE A 52 -12.70 23.60 12.56
C PHE A 52 -12.72 24.50 11.33
N SER A 53 -11.54 24.97 10.94
CA SER A 53 -11.39 25.76 9.72
C SER A 53 -11.38 24.79 8.54
N MET A 54 -12.38 24.87 7.68
CA MET A 54 -12.27 24.34 6.34
C MET A 54 -11.25 25.23 5.61
N GLY A 55 -9.99 24.81 5.54
CA GLY A 55 -9.14 25.23 4.42
C GLY A 55 -9.83 24.83 3.11
N ASN A 56 -9.45 25.41 1.98
CA ASN A 56 -10.09 25.29 0.65
C ASN A 56 -10.23 23.86 0.06
N SER A 57 -10.61 22.84 0.83
CA SER A 57 -10.89 21.47 0.35
C SER A 57 -12.38 21.19 0.21
N ALA A 58 -13.23 22.23 0.25
CA ALA A 58 -14.65 22.11 -0.05
C ALA A 58 -14.93 22.14 -1.56
N THR A 59 -14.25 21.28 -2.33
CA THR A 59 -14.66 20.82 -3.67
C THR A 59 -13.60 19.84 -4.16
N ILE A 60 -14.00 18.61 -4.48
CA ILE A 60 -13.25 17.77 -5.42
C ILE A 60 -13.40 18.48 -6.78
N SER A 61 -12.55 19.46 -7.07
CA SER A 61 -12.50 20.13 -8.36
C SER A 61 -11.08 20.07 -8.87
N ALA A 62 -10.82 19.02 -9.65
CA ALA A 62 -9.59 18.77 -10.40
C ALA A 62 -8.32 18.66 -9.52
N PRO A 63 -7.23 18.06 -10.03
CA PRO A 63 -5.93 18.23 -9.39
C PRO A 63 -5.63 19.74 -9.39
N GLU A 64 -5.55 20.38 -8.21
CA GLU A 64 -5.17 21.81 -8.13
C GLU A 64 -3.70 22.05 -8.52
N HIS A 65 -2.91 20.98 -8.68
CA HIS A 65 -1.49 21.02 -8.98
C HIS A 65 -1.13 20.16 -10.20
N SER A 66 -0.24 20.67 -11.05
CA SER A 66 0.34 19.89 -12.14
C SER A 66 1.13 18.69 -11.60
N LEU A 67 1.34 17.65 -12.40
CA LEU A 67 2.22 16.54 -12.02
C LEU A 67 3.61 17.03 -11.60
N ALA A 68 4.13 18.05 -12.30
CA ALA A 68 5.42 18.65 -11.99
C ALA A 68 5.40 19.35 -10.61
N ASP A 69 4.34 20.05 -10.26
CA ASP A 69 4.20 20.70 -8.95
C ASP A 69 4.11 19.67 -7.82
N ALA A 70 3.29 18.63 -8.00
CA ALA A 70 3.12 17.55 -7.02
C ALA A 70 4.45 16.82 -6.76
N VAL A 71 5.26 16.59 -7.80
CA VAL A 71 6.57 15.93 -7.69
C VAL A 71 7.62 16.84 -7.05
N THR A 72 7.70 18.11 -7.48
CA THR A 72 8.71 19.05 -6.97
C THR A 72 8.56 19.31 -5.48
N ALA A 73 7.34 19.22 -4.95
CA ALA A 73 7.05 19.28 -3.53
C ALA A 73 7.80 18.22 -2.68
N TRP A 74 8.28 17.12 -3.28
CA TRP A 74 9.06 16.09 -2.58
C TRP A 74 10.56 16.38 -2.56
N PHE A 75 11.06 17.19 -3.49
CA PHE A 75 12.49 17.50 -3.61
C PHE A 75 12.89 18.74 -2.79
N PRO A 76 14.17 18.84 -2.38
CA PRO A 76 14.71 20.05 -1.78
C PRO A 76 14.77 21.19 -2.81
N GLU A 77 14.63 22.45 -2.37
CA GLU A 77 14.51 23.64 -3.23
C GLU A 77 15.60 23.73 -4.31
N ASN A 78 16.82 23.29 -4.00
CA ASN A 78 17.95 23.31 -4.93
C ASN A 78 17.81 22.36 -6.14
N LYS A 79 16.92 21.36 -6.08
CA LYS A 79 16.66 20.41 -7.18
C LYS A 79 15.30 20.64 -7.85
N GLN A 80 14.45 21.51 -7.31
CA GLN A 80 13.06 21.66 -7.78
C GLN A 80 12.98 22.14 -9.22
N SER A 81 13.83 23.08 -9.65
CA SER A 81 13.81 23.58 -11.04
C SER A 81 14.08 22.47 -12.06
N ASP A 82 15.09 21.64 -11.81
CA ASP A 82 15.50 20.58 -12.73
C ASP A 82 14.43 19.47 -12.78
N VAL A 83 13.90 19.09 -11.61
CA VAL A 83 12.85 18.07 -11.51
C VAL A 83 11.56 18.56 -12.17
N SER A 84 11.16 19.81 -11.95
CA SER A 84 9.99 20.41 -12.61
C SER A 84 10.08 20.28 -14.13
N GLN A 85 11.22 20.65 -14.70
CA GLN A 85 11.43 20.61 -16.14
C GLN A 85 11.35 19.18 -16.71
N ILE A 86 11.91 18.19 -16.00
CA ILE A 86 11.84 16.79 -16.41
C ILE A 86 10.40 16.29 -16.36
N TRP A 87 9.68 16.57 -15.29
CA TRP A 87 8.34 16.04 -15.06
C TRP A 87 7.23 16.76 -15.84
N HIS A 88 7.46 18.00 -16.29
CA HIS A 88 6.59 18.65 -17.29
C HIS A 88 6.49 17.87 -18.61
N ALA A 89 7.55 17.14 -19.00
CA ALA A 89 7.50 16.30 -20.19
C ALA A 89 6.55 15.10 -20.02
N PHE A 90 6.26 14.69 -18.79
CA PHE A 90 5.41 13.53 -18.47
C PHE A 90 3.96 13.92 -18.14
N GLU A 91 3.65 15.22 -18.12
CA GLU A 91 2.35 15.75 -17.71
C GLU A 91 1.20 15.34 -18.65
N HIS A 92 1.52 15.01 -19.91
CA HIS A 92 0.55 14.57 -20.92
C HIS A 92 0.45 13.04 -21.06
N GLU A 93 1.15 12.28 -20.21
CA GLU A 93 1.07 10.82 -20.21
C GLU A 93 -0.28 10.34 -19.61
N GLU A 94 -0.74 9.19 -20.08
CA GLU A 94 -1.96 8.56 -19.55
C GLU A 94 -1.80 8.28 -18.05
N HIS A 95 -2.84 8.54 -17.25
CA HIS A 95 -2.84 8.40 -15.79
C HIS A 95 -1.88 9.33 -15.01
N ALA A 96 -1.30 10.36 -15.65
CA ALA A 96 -0.50 11.38 -14.97
C ALA A 96 -1.30 12.13 -13.88
N ASN A 97 -2.58 12.44 -14.15
CA ASN A 97 -3.46 13.16 -13.22
C ASN A 97 -3.87 12.33 -12.00
N THR A 98 -4.03 11.01 -12.17
CA THR A 98 -4.33 10.11 -11.03
C THR A 98 -3.09 9.94 -10.16
N PHE A 99 -1.91 9.91 -10.78
CA PHE A 99 -0.64 9.87 -10.06
C PHE A 99 -0.37 11.17 -9.28
N SER A 100 -0.67 12.36 -9.83
CA SER A 100 -0.52 13.62 -9.09
C SER A 100 -1.44 13.67 -7.87
N ALA A 101 -2.70 13.26 -8.02
CA ALA A 101 -3.64 13.15 -6.90
C ALA A 101 -3.14 12.20 -5.80
N PHE A 102 -2.53 11.07 -6.18
CA PHE A 102 -1.90 10.16 -5.24
C PHE A 102 -0.73 10.81 -4.49
N LEU A 103 0.16 11.53 -5.18
CA LEU A 103 1.28 12.23 -4.56
C LEU A 103 0.82 13.33 -3.62
N ASP A 104 -0.19 14.11 -3.99
CA ASP A 104 -0.78 15.13 -3.14
C ASP A 104 -1.34 14.51 -1.85
N ARG A 105 -2.08 13.40 -1.99
CA ARG A 105 -2.61 12.66 -0.85
C ARG A 105 -1.51 12.09 0.04
N LEU A 106 -0.45 11.55 -0.55
CA LEU A 106 0.73 11.07 0.16
C LEU A 106 1.45 12.21 0.90
N SER A 107 1.47 13.42 0.32
CA SER A 107 2.10 14.61 0.89
C SER A 107 1.30 15.24 2.04
N ASP A 108 -0.02 15.05 2.06
CA ASP A 108 -0.91 15.52 3.12
C ASP A 108 -0.74 14.73 4.43
N THR A 109 -0.03 13.60 4.37
CA THR A 109 0.27 12.77 5.55
C THR A 109 1.19 13.51 6.53
N VAL A 110 0.95 13.31 7.83
CA VAL A 110 1.79 13.82 8.92
C VAL A 110 3.22 13.31 8.79
N SER A 111 3.38 12.08 8.33
CA SER A 111 4.66 11.45 8.05
C SER A 111 5.42 12.16 6.92
N ALA A 112 4.78 12.48 5.80
CA ALA A 112 5.44 13.24 4.72
C ALA A 112 5.90 14.63 5.14
N ARG A 113 5.16 15.27 6.06
CA ARG A 113 5.49 16.61 6.57
C ARG A 113 6.60 16.61 7.61
N ASN A 114 6.72 15.55 8.42
CA ASN A 114 7.57 15.56 9.62
C ASN A 114 8.74 14.56 9.58
N THR A 115 8.74 13.62 8.64
CA THR A 115 9.74 12.56 8.54
C THR A 115 10.60 12.74 7.29
N SER A 116 11.80 13.32 7.45
CA SER A 116 12.72 13.59 6.34
C SER A 116 13.11 12.33 5.58
N GLY A 117 13.32 11.21 6.28
CA GLY A 117 13.70 9.94 5.65
C GLY A 117 12.61 9.37 4.74
N PHE A 118 11.33 9.64 5.00
CA PHE A 118 10.23 9.21 4.14
C PHE A 118 10.22 10.03 2.85
N ARG A 119 10.39 11.35 2.97
CA ARG A 119 10.49 12.25 1.83
C ARG A 119 11.71 11.92 0.95
N GLU A 120 12.85 11.58 1.56
CA GLU A 120 14.04 11.11 0.83
C GLU A 120 13.78 9.79 0.09
N GLN A 121 13.08 8.84 0.71
CA GLN A 121 12.71 7.57 0.07
C GLN A 121 11.79 7.79 -1.13
N VAL A 122 10.77 8.66 -1.00
CA VAL A 122 9.87 9.01 -2.10
C VAL A 122 10.63 9.77 -3.20
N ALA A 123 11.50 10.71 -2.85
CA ALA A 123 12.31 11.45 -3.82
C ALA A 123 13.26 10.53 -4.61
N ALA A 124 13.98 9.63 -3.93
CA ALA A 124 14.85 8.66 -4.59
C ALA A 124 14.07 7.70 -5.50
N TRP A 125 12.83 7.37 -5.14
CA TRP A 125 11.94 6.59 -5.99
C TRP A 125 11.49 7.38 -7.22
N LEU A 126 11.09 8.65 -7.07
CA LEU A 126 10.72 9.54 -8.18
C LEU A 126 11.91 9.76 -9.15
N GLU A 127 13.15 9.83 -8.66
CA GLU A 127 14.34 9.87 -9.51
C GLU A 127 14.48 8.60 -10.37
N LYS A 128 14.08 7.41 -9.87
CA LYS A 128 14.09 6.18 -10.68
C LYS A 128 13.00 6.22 -11.77
N LEU A 129 11.81 6.72 -11.44
CA LEU A 129 10.70 6.86 -12.40
C LEU A 129 11.01 7.85 -13.53
N SER A 130 11.82 8.88 -13.28
CA SER A 130 12.22 9.81 -14.33
C SER A 130 13.18 9.18 -15.35
N THR A 131 13.95 8.16 -14.94
CA THR A 131 14.92 7.48 -15.81
C THR A 131 14.34 6.34 -16.64
N SER A 132 13.27 5.67 -16.18
CA SER A 132 12.67 4.52 -16.86
C SER A 132 11.22 4.81 -17.25
N ALA A 133 10.97 4.86 -18.57
CA ALA A 133 9.63 5.09 -19.12
C ALA A 133 8.66 3.94 -18.82
N GLU A 134 9.13 2.69 -18.90
CA GLU A 134 8.31 1.51 -18.59
C GLU A 134 7.91 1.48 -17.10
N LEU A 135 8.86 1.75 -16.20
CA LEU A 135 8.58 1.81 -14.77
C LEU A 135 7.59 2.92 -14.43
N ARG A 136 7.72 4.08 -15.09
CA ARG A 136 6.80 5.21 -14.92
C ARG A 136 5.39 4.84 -15.37
N GLN A 137 5.22 4.26 -16.55
CA GLN A 137 3.93 3.84 -17.07
C GLN A 137 3.26 2.80 -16.14
N GLN A 138 4.01 1.80 -15.69
CA GLN A 138 3.49 0.79 -14.76
C GLN A 138 3.10 1.41 -13.41
N SER A 139 3.89 2.37 -12.91
CA SER A 139 3.58 3.08 -11.66
C SER A 139 2.32 3.93 -11.77
N PHE A 140 2.11 4.59 -12.91
CA PHE A 140 0.92 5.41 -13.15
C PHE A 140 -0.34 4.54 -13.24
N ALA A 141 -0.26 3.38 -13.90
CA ALA A 141 -1.35 2.41 -13.95
C ALA A 141 -1.74 1.90 -12.55
N VAL A 142 -0.75 1.53 -11.72
CA VAL A 142 -1.00 1.11 -10.33
C VAL A 142 -1.67 2.21 -9.50
N ALA A 143 -1.26 3.48 -9.70
CA ALA A 143 -1.88 4.61 -9.02
C ALA A 143 -3.33 4.86 -9.50
N ALA A 144 -3.61 4.64 -10.79
CA ALA A 144 -4.96 4.73 -11.34
C ALA A 144 -5.88 3.65 -10.73
N ASP A 145 -5.44 2.39 -10.72
CA ASP A 145 -6.20 1.27 -10.14
C ASP A 145 -6.53 1.52 -8.66
N ALA A 146 -5.60 2.11 -7.91
CA ALA A 146 -5.83 2.45 -6.52
C ALA A 146 -6.87 3.57 -6.33
N THR A 147 -6.86 4.56 -7.23
CA THR A 147 -7.80 5.70 -7.18
C THR A 147 -9.21 5.25 -7.56
N GLU A 148 -9.35 4.28 -8.47
CA GLU A 148 -10.64 3.72 -8.87
C GLU A 148 -11.20 2.71 -7.86
N SER A 149 -10.34 1.88 -7.26
CA SER A 149 -10.81 0.73 -6.46
C SER A 149 -11.11 1.05 -5.00
N CYS A 150 -10.54 2.11 -4.41
CA CYS A 150 -10.86 2.57 -3.05
C CYS A 150 -10.24 3.95 -2.75
N GLU A 151 -11.09 4.97 -2.51
CA GLU A 151 -10.70 6.37 -2.27
C GLU A 151 -9.73 6.61 -1.07
N ASP A 152 -9.43 5.62 -0.23
CA ASP A 152 -8.66 5.79 1.01
C ASP A 152 -7.40 4.92 1.17
N ARG A 153 -7.01 4.11 0.17
CA ARG A 153 -5.94 3.08 0.34
C ARG A 153 -4.52 3.54 -0.04
N VAL A 154 -4.04 4.64 0.55
CA VAL A 154 -2.71 5.22 0.22
C VAL A 154 -1.55 4.28 0.58
N ALA A 155 -1.65 3.55 1.70
CA ALA A 155 -0.60 2.64 2.16
C ALA A 155 -0.42 1.43 1.23
N LEU A 156 -1.54 0.81 0.83
CA LEU A 156 -1.56 -0.27 -0.16
C LEU A 156 -0.95 0.18 -1.49
N THR A 157 -1.33 1.36 -1.99
CA THR A 157 -0.77 1.91 -3.24
C THR A 157 0.73 2.09 -3.13
N TRP A 158 1.22 2.65 -2.03
CA TRP A 158 2.66 2.79 -1.78
C TRP A 158 3.39 1.44 -1.79
N ASN A 159 2.83 0.42 -1.14
CA ASN A 159 3.39 -0.93 -1.16
C ASN A 159 3.39 -1.55 -2.57
N ASN A 160 2.31 -1.38 -3.32
CA ASN A 160 2.20 -1.85 -4.70
C ASN A 160 3.20 -1.15 -5.63
N LEU A 161 3.39 0.17 -5.50
CA LEU A 161 4.38 0.91 -6.27
C LEU A 161 5.81 0.43 -5.99
N ARG A 162 6.12 0.15 -4.72
CA ARG A 162 7.40 -0.46 -4.35
C ARG A 162 7.55 -1.86 -4.94
N LYS A 163 6.50 -2.69 -4.91
CA LYS A 163 6.48 -4.00 -5.55
C LYS A 163 6.75 -3.90 -7.06
N THR A 164 6.13 -2.95 -7.76
CA THR A 164 6.37 -2.68 -9.18
C THR A 164 7.82 -2.31 -9.47
N LEU A 165 8.43 -1.47 -8.63
CA LEU A 165 9.87 -1.17 -8.74
C LEU A 165 10.71 -2.45 -8.65
N LEU A 166 10.41 -3.33 -7.70
CA LEU A 166 11.16 -4.58 -7.52
C LEU A 166 10.97 -5.54 -8.70
N VAL A 167 9.75 -5.62 -9.25
CA VAL A 167 9.47 -6.40 -10.47
C VAL A 167 10.33 -5.88 -11.63
N HIS A 168 10.39 -4.55 -11.80
CA HIS A 168 11.20 -3.94 -12.85
C HIS A 168 12.69 -4.24 -12.66
N GLN A 169 13.23 -4.04 -11.45
CA GLN A 169 14.63 -4.34 -11.14
C GLN A 169 14.98 -5.83 -11.33
N ALA A 170 14.06 -6.73 -10.96
CA ALA A 170 14.22 -8.15 -11.22
C ALA A 170 14.21 -8.47 -12.73
N SER A 171 13.34 -7.82 -13.50
CA SER A 171 13.28 -8.01 -14.96
C SER A 171 14.52 -7.48 -15.70
N GLU A 172 15.19 -6.45 -15.16
CA GLU A 172 16.47 -5.93 -15.64
C GLU A 172 17.67 -6.83 -15.28
N GLY A 173 17.44 -7.87 -14.47
CA GLY A 173 18.46 -8.86 -14.11
C GLY A 173 19.30 -8.49 -12.89
N LEU A 174 18.83 -7.55 -12.04
CA LEU A 174 19.56 -7.13 -10.83
C LEU A 174 19.83 -8.30 -9.86
N PHE A 175 18.96 -9.31 -9.87
CA PHE A 175 19.00 -10.44 -8.95
C PHE A 175 19.39 -11.78 -9.60
N ASP A 176 19.81 -11.78 -10.88
CA ASP A 176 20.11 -13.00 -11.64
C ASP A 176 21.21 -13.87 -10.97
N ASN A 177 22.13 -13.25 -10.21
CA ASN A 177 23.20 -13.95 -9.49
C ASN A 177 23.12 -13.81 -7.95
N ASP A 178 22.05 -13.19 -7.43
CA ASP A 178 21.91 -12.90 -6.00
C ASP A 178 20.50 -13.20 -5.49
N THR A 179 20.14 -14.48 -5.53
CA THR A 179 18.89 -15.01 -4.97
C THR A 179 18.80 -14.76 -3.46
N GLY A 180 19.93 -14.63 -2.76
CA GLY A 180 19.97 -14.33 -1.33
C GLY A 180 19.48 -12.92 -1.00
N ALA A 181 19.90 -11.92 -1.78
CA ALA A 181 19.37 -10.56 -1.68
C ALA A 181 17.87 -10.52 -2.02
N LEU A 182 17.43 -11.23 -3.06
CA LEU A 182 16.02 -11.32 -3.44
C LEU A 182 15.17 -11.97 -2.34
N LEU A 183 15.67 -13.05 -1.71
CA LEU A 183 14.97 -13.73 -0.62
C LEU A 183 14.85 -12.83 0.61
N SER A 184 15.93 -12.12 0.96
CA SER A 184 15.94 -11.16 2.07
C SER A 184 14.92 -10.04 1.84
N LEU A 185 14.88 -9.53 0.60
CA LEU A 185 13.94 -8.50 0.19
C LEU A 185 12.49 -9.01 0.14
N GLY A 186 12.28 -10.23 -0.34
CA GLY A 186 10.98 -10.90 -0.34
C GLY A 186 10.43 -11.05 1.08
N ARG A 187 11.27 -11.49 2.03
CA ARG A 187 10.89 -11.56 3.46
C ARG A 187 10.51 -10.19 4.00
N GLU A 188 11.27 -9.16 3.67
CA GLU A 188 10.94 -7.80 4.08
C GLU A 188 9.60 -7.33 3.50
N MET A 189 9.36 -7.53 2.21
CA MET A 189 8.11 -7.17 1.56
C MET A 189 6.92 -7.93 2.13
N PHE A 190 7.08 -9.22 2.43
CA PHE A 190 6.05 -10.03 3.08
C PHE A 190 5.68 -9.47 4.47
N ARG A 191 6.69 -9.09 5.27
CA ARG A 191 6.45 -8.44 6.57
C ARG A 191 5.68 -7.13 6.42
N LEU A 192 6.03 -6.32 5.42
CA LEU A 192 5.35 -5.05 5.13
C LEU A 192 3.88 -5.25 4.70
N GLU A 193 3.59 -6.27 3.89
CA GLU A 193 2.22 -6.60 3.47
C GLU A 193 1.34 -7.00 4.66
N ILE A 194 1.87 -7.80 5.60
CA ILE A 194 1.14 -8.14 6.83
C ILE A 194 0.93 -6.90 7.72
N LEU A 195 1.93 -6.01 7.81
CA LEU A 195 1.79 -4.77 8.58
C LEU A 195 0.73 -3.83 7.98
N GLU A 196 0.58 -3.81 6.66
CA GLU A 196 -0.51 -3.08 5.99
C GLU A 196 -1.87 -3.67 6.35
N ASP A 197 -2.02 -5.00 6.29
CA ASP A 197 -3.24 -5.69 6.71
C ASP A 197 -3.64 -5.36 8.16
N ILE A 198 -2.65 -5.33 9.07
CA ILE A 198 -2.84 -4.97 10.48
C ILE A 198 -3.21 -3.49 10.62
N ALA A 199 -2.54 -2.61 9.88
CA ALA A 199 -2.85 -1.18 9.88
C ALA A 199 -4.27 -0.91 9.38
N ARG A 200 -4.70 -1.63 8.34
CA ARG A 200 -6.06 -1.58 7.80
C ARG A 200 -7.11 -2.08 8.80
N ASP A 201 -6.84 -3.15 9.54
CA ASP A 201 -7.77 -3.61 10.57
C ASP A 201 -7.85 -2.61 11.73
N LYS A 202 -6.71 -1.99 12.09
CA LYS A 202 -6.65 -0.98 13.14
C LYS A 202 -7.35 0.32 12.73
N VAL A 203 -7.18 0.80 11.50
CA VAL A 203 -7.79 2.05 11.04
C VAL A 203 -9.31 1.96 11.02
N ARG A 204 -9.90 0.77 10.82
CA ARG A 204 -11.36 0.58 10.97
C ARG A 204 -11.88 0.90 12.37
N THR A 205 -10.99 0.94 13.37
CA THR A 205 -11.33 1.30 14.76
C THR A 205 -11.06 2.78 15.09
N LEU A 206 -10.47 3.54 14.16
CA LEU A 206 -10.02 4.93 14.33
C LEU A 206 -10.67 5.80 13.25
N HIS A 207 -11.18 6.97 13.63
CA HIS A 207 -11.86 7.89 12.70
C HIS A 207 -10.92 9.00 12.22
N PHE A 208 -10.02 9.47 13.07
CA PHE A 208 -9.18 10.65 12.80
C PHE A 208 -7.75 10.33 12.36
N VAL A 209 -7.41 9.05 12.25
CA VAL A 209 -6.06 8.62 11.88
C VAL A 209 -6.09 8.05 10.48
N ASP A 210 -5.24 8.56 9.59
CA ASP A 210 -5.06 8.02 8.24
C ASP A 210 -4.39 6.63 8.30
N GLU A 211 -4.81 5.70 7.42
CA GLU A 211 -4.28 4.32 7.36
C GLU A 211 -2.75 4.29 7.24
N ILE A 212 -2.21 5.16 6.39
CA ILE A 212 -0.77 5.28 6.17
C ILE A 212 -0.01 5.75 7.41
N GLU A 213 -0.61 6.54 8.30
CA GLU A 213 0.03 6.94 9.57
C GLU A 213 0.12 5.79 10.56
N VAL A 214 -0.90 4.92 10.57
CA VAL A 214 -0.89 3.68 11.36
C VAL A 214 0.16 2.72 10.80
N TYR A 215 0.18 2.55 9.48
CA TYR A 215 1.13 1.69 8.78
C TYR A 215 2.59 2.15 8.99
N LEU A 216 2.89 3.43 8.77
CA LEU A 216 4.23 3.98 8.97
C LEU A 216 4.66 3.91 10.44
N ALA A 217 3.73 4.09 11.39
CA ALA A 217 4.03 3.87 12.81
C ALA A 217 4.42 2.42 13.10
N PHE A 218 3.70 1.42 12.56
CA PHE A 218 4.11 0.02 12.68
C PHE A 218 5.46 -0.23 12.03
N GLN A 219 5.69 0.29 10.82
CA GLN A 219 6.93 0.11 10.07
C GLN A 219 8.14 0.68 10.84
N THR A 220 8.06 1.90 11.36
CA THR A 220 9.16 2.51 12.13
C THR A 220 9.36 1.82 13.48
N MET A 221 8.28 1.53 14.23
CA MET A 221 8.40 0.96 15.57
C MET A 221 8.83 -0.51 15.59
N LEU A 222 8.52 -1.25 14.51
CA LEU A 222 8.94 -2.63 14.33
C LEU A 222 10.17 -2.78 13.44
N ALA A 223 10.76 -1.67 12.96
CA ALA A 223 11.91 -1.67 12.06
C ALA A 223 13.08 -2.52 12.59
N GLU A 224 13.48 -2.31 13.84
CA GLU A 224 14.58 -3.06 14.45
C GLU A 224 14.21 -4.52 14.71
N LYS A 225 12.98 -4.76 15.16
CA LYS A 225 12.51 -6.10 15.57
C LYS A 225 12.27 -7.04 14.41
N LEU A 226 11.73 -6.50 13.31
CA LEU A 226 11.41 -7.20 12.08
C LEU A 226 12.47 -6.96 10.99
N GLN A 227 13.61 -6.34 11.32
CA GLN A 227 14.73 -6.09 10.41
C GLN A 227 14.30 -5.45 9.08
N LEU A 228 13.46 -4.42 9.15
CA LEU A 228 12.95 -3.71 7.98
C LEU A 228 14.00 -2.69 7.53
N SER A 229 14.77 -3.02 6.48
CA SER A 229 15.83 -2.16 5.95
C SER A 229 15.29 -0.89 5.27
N THR A 230 14.07 -0.97 4.76
CA THR A 230 13.35 0.09 4.05
C THR A 230 12.45 0.93 4.95
N ALA A 231 12.42 0.63 6.24
CA ALA A 231 11.72 1.42 7.24
C ALA A 231 12.46 2.72 7.53
N VAL A 232 11.70 3.81 7.56
CA VAL A 232 12.23 5.09 8.00
C VAL A 232 12.43 5.03 9.51
N LYS A 233 13.67 5.23 9.96
CA LYS A 233 14.08 4.98 11.35
C LYS A 233 13.62 6.05 12.36
N GLU A 234 13.22 7.23 11.89
CA GLU A 234 12.78 8.32 12.76
C GLU A 234 11.38 8.80 12.39
N MET A 235 10.41 8.64 13.30
CA MET A 235 9.13 9.36 13.25
C MET A 235 9.00 10.18 14.52
N ARG A 236 8.95 11.51 14.41
CA ARG A 236 8.95 12.41 15.58
C ARG A 236 7.62 12.40 16.36
N PHE A 237 6.58 11.70 15.88
CA PHE A 237 5.20 11.79 16.40
C PHE A 237 4.48 10.43 16.54
N TYR A 238 5.13 9.42 17.14
CA TYR A 238 4.52 8.10 17.43
C TYR A 238 3.18 8.14 18.17
N GLY A 239 2.93 9.18 19.00
CA GLY A 239 1.74 9.26 19.85
C GLY A 239 0.44 9.58 19.10
N VAL A 240 0.50 9.88 17.80
CA VAL A 240 -0.65 10.36 17.00
C VAL A 240 -1.36 9.24 16.25
N SER A 241 -0.68 8.09 16.02
CA SER A 241 -1.20 6.99 15.20
C SER A 241 -2.16 6.04 15.93
N GLY A 242 -2.45 6.26 17.21
CA GLY A 242 -3.35 5.39 18.00
C GLY A 242 -2.83 3.96 18.24
N VAL A 243 -1.55 3.70 17.92
CA VAL A 243 -0.88 2.41 18.09
C VAL A 243 -0.40 2.25 19.53
N THR A 244 -0.86 1.20 20.21
CA THR A 244 -0.43 0.92 21.59
C THR A 244 0.76 -0.03 21.65
N ALA A 245 1.48 -0.04 22.77
CA ALA A 245 2.56 -1.00 23.00
C ALA A 245 2.09 -2.47 22.94
N ASN A 246 0.81 -2.73 23.22
CA ASN A 246 0.24 -4.06 23.06
C ASN A 246 0.02 -4.40 21.59
N ASP A 247 -0.51 -3.46 20.80
CA ASP A 247 -0.70 -3.63 19.35
C ASP A 247 0.62 -3.96 18.66
N LEU A 248 1.72 -3.30 19.04
CA LEU A 248 3.05 -3.59 18.49
C LEU A 248 3.51 -5.02 18.77
N ARG A 249 3.30 -5.52 20.00
CA ARG A 249 3.66 -6.91 20.35
C ARG A 249 2.80 -7.91 19.61
N THR A 250 1.51 -7.65 19.50
CA THR A 250 0.57 -8.50 18.76
C THR A 250 0.93 -8.52 17.28
N ALA A 251 1.23 -7.36 16.69
CA ALA A 251 1.65 -7.24 15.30
C ALA A 251 2.96 -7.97 15.04
N GLU A 252 3.96 -7.81 15.91
CA GLU A 252 5.22 -8.57 15.82
C GLU A 252 4.98 -10.09 15.84
N ALA A 253 4.17 -10.57 16.80
CA ALA A 253 3.87 -12.00 16.91
C ALA A 253 3.11 -12.52 15.70
N MET A 254 2.15 -11.76 15.17
CA MET A 254 1.39 -12.11 13.97
C MET A 254 2.30 -12.22 12.75
N VAL A 255 3.18 -11.24 12.53
CA VAL A 255 4.11 -11.24 11.40
C VAL A 255 5.04 -12.46 11.48
N ARG A 256 5.62 -12.75 12.66
CA ARG A 256 6.48 -13.93 12.82
C ARG A 256 5.72 -15.25 12.58
N SER A 257 4.49 -15.35 13.08
CA SER A 257 3.67 -16.55 12.90
C SER A 257 3.31 -16.79 11.44
N ARG A 258 2.94 -15.74 10.69
CA ARG A 258 2.64 -15.86 9.26
C ARG A 258 3.89 -16.10 8.44
N GLU A 259 5.02 -15.48 8.79
CA GLU A 259 6.29 -15.71 8.08
C GLU A 259 6.74 -17.17 8.14
N GLU A 260 6.51 -17.85 9.28
CA GLU A 260 6.87 -19.27 9.41
C GLU A 260 6.01 -20.18 8.52
N ASN A 261 4.72 -19.87 8.35
CA ASN A 261 3.75 -20.78 7.74
C ASN A 261 3.39 -20.44 6.28
N GLU A 262 3.39 -19.16 5.93
CA GLU A 262 2.81 -18.65 4.68
C GLU A 262 3.88 -18.04 3.74
N PHE A 263 5.10 -17.79 4.22
CA PHE A 263 6.12 -17.09 3.43
C PHE A 263 6.52 -17.86 2.17
N THR A 264 6.74 -19.17 2.26
CA THR A 264 7.18 -19.97 1.10
C THR A 264 6.12 -19.96 -0.01
N ASP A 265 4.85 -20.08 0.38
CA ASP A 265 3.71 -19.97 -0.52
C ASP A 265 3.64 -18.58 -1.17
N TRP A 266 3.73 -17.54 -0.37
CA TRP A 266 3.72 -16.16 -0.85
C TRP A 266 4.89 -15.87 -1.80
N PHE A 267 6.10 -16.33 -1.47
CA PHE A 267 7.30 -16.11 -2.29
C PHE A 267 7.18 -16.81 -3.65
N SER A 268 6.58 -18.01 -3.67
CA SER A 268 6.35 -18.74 -4.92
C SER A 268 5.42 -18.02 -5.90
N LEU A 269 4.51 -17.18 -5.39
CA LEU A 269 3.59 -16.36 -6.18
C LEU A 269 4.07 -14.93 -6.39
N TRP A 270 5.27 -14.60 -5.91
CA TRP A 270 5.75 -13.23 -5.89
C TRP A 270 6.25 -12.79 -7.28
N GLY A 271 5.69 -11.69 -7.79
CA GLY A 271 5.99 -11.20 -9.15
C GLY A 271 7.48 -11.02 -9.49
N PRO A 272 8.31 -10.40 -8.61
CA PRO A 272 9.75 -10.30 -8.84
C PRO A 272 10.45 -11.66 -8.91
N TRP A 273 9.98 -12.66 -8.15
CA TRP A 273 10.51 -14.01 -8.22
C TRP A 273 10.20 -14.67 -9.56
N HIS A 274 8.98 -14.52 -10.08
CA HIS A 274 8.63 -14.97 -11.43
C HIS A 274 9.47 -14.29 -12.52
N ALA A 275 9.78 -13.00 -12.36
CA ALA A 275 10.63 -12.26 -13.29
C ALA A 275 12.05 -12.83 -13.34
N VAL A 276 12.62 -13.22 -12.19
CA VAL A 276 13.92 -13.90 -12.13
C VAL A 276 13.84 -15.29 -12.73
N LEU A 277 12.85 -16.10 -12.34
CA LEU A 277 12.68 -17.46 -12.87
C LEU A 277 12.56 -17.50 -14.40
N LYS A 278 11.82 -16.56 -15.00
CA LYS A 278 11.71 -16.45 -16.46
C LYS A 278 13.05 -16.19 -17.15
N ARG A 279 14.00 -15.55 -16.46
CA ARG A 279 15.32 -15.18 -17.00
C ARG A 279 16.37 -16.26 -16.75
N THR A 280 16.41 -16.81 -15.54
CA THR A 280 17.45 -17.77 -15.11
C THR A 280 17.08 -19.22 -15.41
N GLU A 281 15.80 -19.58 -15.28
CA GLU A 281 15.28 -20.95 -15.34
C GLU A 281 14.13 -21.07 -16.37
N ALA A 282 14.34 -20.52 -17.58
CA ALA A 282 13.31 -20.41 -18.62
C ALA A 282 12.67 -21.76 -18.99
N ASP A 283 13.45 -22.84 -19.05
CA ASP A 283 12.97 -24.18 -19.39
C ASP A 283 12.02 -24.73 -18.33
N ARG A 284 12.35 -24.57 -17.04
CA ARG A 284 11.49 -25.01 -15.93
C ARG A 284 10.25 -24.14 -15.81
N TRP A 285 10.38 -22.83 -16.07
CA TRP A 285 9.24 -21.92 -16.14
C TRP A 285 8.25 -22.34 -17.25
N ALA A 286 8.76 -22.69 -18.44
CA ALA A 286 7.92 -23.15 -19.55
C ALA A 286 7.17 -24.45 -19.21
N GLN A 287 7.84 -25.39 -18.53
CA GLN A 287 7.20 -26.63 -18.06
C GLN A 287 6.10 -26.36 -17.01
N ALA A 288 6.33 -25.44 -16.08
CA ALA A 288 5.33 -25.05 -15.09
C ALA A 288 4.10 -24.39 -15.75
N GLU A 289 4.31 -23.54 -16.78
CA GLU A 289 3.21 -22.98 -17.55
C GLU A 289 2.43 -24.06 -18.33
N GLU A 290 3.13 -25.02 -18.94
CA GLU A 290 2.49 -26.15 -19.63
C GLU A 290 1.63 -27.00 -18.67
N GLN A 291 2.17 -27.35 -17.50
CA GLN A 291 1.43 -28.06 -16.45
C GLN A 291 0.20 -27.27 -15.98
N LYS A 292 0.31 -25.94 -15.88
CA LYS A 292 -0.83 -25.08 -15.55
C LYS A 292 -1.92 -25.20 -16.62
N TYR A 293 -1.56 -25.09 -17.90
CA TYR A 293 -2.53 -25.25 -18.98
C TYR A 293 -3.18 -26.65 -18.97
N GLU A 294 -2.40 -27.72 -18.78
CA GLU A 294 -2.93 -29.09 -18.70
C GLU A 294 -3.91 -29.28 -17.54
N MET A 295 -3.60 -28.75 -16.35
CA MET A 295 -4.50 -28.83 -15.20
C MET A 295 -5.78 -28.00 -15.41
N LEU A 296 -5.66 -26.85 -16.07
CA LEU A 296 -6.81 -26.01 -16.39
C LEU A 296 -7.74 -26.63 -17.44
N GLU A 297 -7.18 -27.37 -18.39
CA GLU A 297 -7.97 -28.06 -19.40
C GLU A 297 -8.64 -29.33 -18.83
N ASN A 298 -7.92 -30.11 -18.03
CA ASN A 298 -8.36 -31.45 -17.63
C ASN A 298 -9.10 -31.51 -16.28
N GLU A 299 -8.65 -30.76 -15.28
CA GLU A 299 -9.12 -30.92 -13.89
C GLU A 299 -9.95 -29.73 -13.38
N TYR A 300 -9.85 -28.56 -14.01
CA TYR A 300 -10.51 -27.33 -13.54
C TYR A 300 -12.01 -27.49 -13.34
N SER A 301 -12.72 -27.98 -14.36
CA SER A 301 -14.19 -28.14 -14.31
C SER A 301 -14.62 -29.10 -13.19
N GLN A 302 -13.85 -30.16 -12.97
CA GLN A 302 -14.13 -31.15 -11.94
C GLN A 302 -13.85 -30.58 -10.53
N ARG A 303 -12.71 -29.91 -10.33
CA ARG A 303 -12.35 -29.27 -9.06
C ARG A 303 -13.33 -28.18 -8.66
N VAL A 304 -13.80 -27.36 -9.62
CA VAL A 304 -14.84 -26.35 -9.38
C VAL A 304 -16.15 -27.01 -8.96
N ALA A 305 -16.58 -28.07 -9.67
CA ALA A 305 -17.79 -28.81 -9.33
C ALA A 305 -17.73 -29.46 -7.93
N ASP A 306 -16.61 -30.07 -7.57
CA ASP A 306 -16.41 -30.69 -6.26
C ASP A 306 -16.44 -29.67 -5.13
N ARG A 307 -15.87 -28.48 -5.35
CA ARG A 307 -15.88 -27.38 -4.37
C ARG A 307 -17.26 -26.78 -4.19
N LEU A 308 -18.00 -26.54 -5.29
CA LEU A 308 -19.38 -26.05 -5.23
C LEU A 308 -20.29 -27.03 -4.49
N LYS A 309 -20.06 -28.33 -4.70
CA LYS A 309 -20.78 -29.40 -4.02
C LYS A 309 -20.44 -29.43 -2.52
N ALA A 310 -19.17 -29.24 -2.15
CA ALA A 310 -18.74 -29.17 -0.75
C ALA A 310 -19.30 -27.94 -0.02
N SER A 311 -19.42 -26.80 -0.70
CA SER A 311 -19.99 -25.57 -0.14
C SER A 311 -21.52 -25.52 -0.16
N GLY A 312 -22.18 -26.45 -0.86
CA GLY A 312 -23.64 -26.49 -0.98
C GLY A 312 -24.25 -25.32 -1.79
N LEU A 313 -23.43 -24.63 -2.58
CA LEU A 313 -23.79 -23.43 -3.35
C LEU A 313 -23.91 -23.71 -4.86
N SER A 314 -24.22 -24.95 -5.23
CA SER A 314 -24.38 -25.33 -6.64
C SER A 314 -25.55 -24.58 -7.29
N GLY A 315 -25.28 -23.86 -8.39
CA GLY A 315 -26.29 -23.08 -9.14
C GLY A 315 -26.33 -21.58 -8.82
N ASP A 316 -25.44 -21.09 -7.95
CA ASP A 316 -25.23 -19.65 -7.73
C ASP A 316 -24.10 -19.16 -8.66
N ALA A 317 -24.41 -18.23 -9.55
CA ALA A 317 -23.47 -17.70 -10.54
C ALA A 317 -22.35 -16.83 -9.94
N ASP A 318 -22.54 -16.27 -8.74
CA ASP A 318 -21.47 -15.60 -8.00
C ASP A 318 -20.56 -16.65 -7.34
N ALA A 319 -21.16 -17.69 -6.73
CA ALA A 319 -20.40 -18.77 -6.11
C ALA A 319 -19.59 -19.59 -7.13
N GLU A 320 -20.11 -19.82 -8.34
CA GLU A 320 -19.40 -20.47 -9.44
C GLU A 320 -18.16 -19.68 -9.88
N ARG A 321 -18.28 -18.36 -9.98
CA ARG A 321 -17.15 -17.48 -10.31
C ARG A 321 -16.10 -17.47 -9.21
N GLU A 322 -16.51 -17.40 -7.96
CA GLU A 322 -15.58 -17.39 -6.83
C GLU A 322 -14.90 -18.76 -6.63
N ALA A 323 -15.63 -19.86 -6.80
CA ALA A 323 -15.06 -21.21 -6.78
C ALA A 323 -14.03 -21.41 -7.90
N GLY A 324 -14.32 -20.92 -9.12
CA GLY A 324 -13.37 -20.88 -10.22
C GLY A 324 -12.09 -20.13 -9.86
N ALA A 325 -12.22 -18.89 -9.40
CA ALA A 325 -11.07 -18.05 -9.01
C ALA A 325 -10.24 -18.64 -7.85
N GLN A 326 -10.87 -19.39 -6.94
CA GLN A 326 -10.16 -20.10 -5.87
C GLN A 326 -9.38 -21.31 -6.42
N VAL A 327 -10.01 -22.14 -7.26
CA VAL A 327 -9.37 -23.30 -7.88
C VAL A 327 -8.18 -22.88 -8.77
N MET A 328 -8.32 -21.78 -9.51
CA MET A 328 -7.21 -21.18 -10.27
C MET A 328 -6.03 -20.86 -9.33
N ARG A 329 -6.28 -20.08 -8.27
CA ARG A 329 -5.25 -19.65 -7.31
C ARG A 329 -4.56 -20.83 -6.62
N GLU A 330 -5.32 -21.83 -6.19
CA GLU A 330 -4.76 -23.03 -5.55
C GLU A 330 -3.89 -23.84 -6.50
N THR A 331 -4.31 -23.95 -7.77
CA THR A 331 -3.55 -24.67 -8.80
C THR A 331 -2.25 -23.94 -9.14
N GLU A 332 -2.32 -22.62 -9.35
CA GLU A 332 -1.14 -21.78 -9.56
C GLU A 332 -0.17 -21.87 -8.37
N GLN A 333 -0.69 -21.78 -7.15
CA GLN A 333 0.12 -21.90 -5.94
C GLN A 333 0.83 -23.25 -5.85
N GLN A 334 0.13 -24.35 -6.13
CA GLN A 334 0.72 -25.68 -6.11
C GLN A 334 1.88 -25.80 -7.10
N ILE A 335 1.68 -25.34 -8.34
CA ILE A 335 2.67 -25.45 -9.42
C ILE A 335 3.89 -24.57 -9.13
N TYR A 336 3.66 -23.28 -8.82
CA TYR A 336 4.77 -22.36 -8.60
C TYR A 336 5.52 -22.65 -7.31
N ARG A 337 4.87 -23.21 -6.28
CA ARG A 337 5.55 -23.70 -5.08
C ARG A 337 6.51 -24.83 -5.40
N GLN A 338 6.04 -25.84 -6.15
CA GLN A 338 6.91 -26.93 -6.57
C GLN A 338 8.11 -26.43 -7.37
N LEU A 339 7.89 -25.53 -8.33
CA LEU A 339 8.96 -24.90 -9.11
C LEU A 339 9.97 -24.17 -8.20
N THR A 340 9.47 -23.44 -7.21
CA THR A 340 10.31 -22.68 -6.27
C THR A 340 11.15 -23.60 -5.39
N ASP A 341 10.55 -24.66 -4.86
CA ASP A 341 11.25 -25.65 -4.04
C ASP A 341 12.35 -26.37 -4.85
N GLU A 342 12.11 -26.67 -6.12
CA GLU A 342 13.09 -27.31 -7.02
C GLU A 342 14.25 -26.39 -7.45
N VAL A 343 14.05 -25.08 -7.43
CA VAL A 343 15.07 -24.07 -7.78
C VAL A 343 15.89 -23.65 -6.56
N LEU A 344 15.30 -23.70 -5.35
CA LEU A 344 15.97 -23.37 -4.09
C LEU A 344 16.63 -24.57 -3.38
N ALA A 345 16.35 -25.80 -3.83
CA ALA A 345 16.99 -27.04 -3.37
C ALA A 345 18.39 -27.23 -4.00
#